data_AF-A0A5C6XGE5-F1
#
_entry.id   AF-A0A5C6XGE5-F1
#
_cell.length_a   1.000
_cell.length_b   1.000
_cell.length_c   1.000
_cell.angle_alpha   90.00
_cell.angle_beta   90.00
_cell.angle_gamma   90.00
#
_symmetry.space_group_name_H-M   'P 1'
#
loop_
_entity.id
_entity.type
_entity.pdbx_description
1 polymer ?
#
loop_
_entity_poly.entity_id
_entity_poly.type
_entity_poly.pdbx_seq_one_letter_code
_entity_poly.pdbx_strand_id
1 'polypeptide(L)' 'MTLIKSISGIRGTIGGKTGDNLTPIDAVKFAAAYGAFIQARNADKKKIKVVIGRDARISGKMISSLVANTLVGLGI' A
#
# COMPACT_ATOMS: atom_id res chain seq x y z
N MET A 1 -8.51 -11.94 11.36
CA MET A 1 -9.16 -12.38 10.10
C MET A 1 -8.07 -12.49 9.06
N THR A 2 -8.01 -13.59 8.31
CA THR A 2 -6.91 -13.87 7.37
C THR A 2 -6.73 -12.74 6.36
N LEU A 3 -5.48 -12.45 5.96
CA LEU A 3 -5.16 -11.51 4.90
C LEU A 3 -5.72 -12.00 3.57
N ILE A 4 -6.75 -11.32 3.07
CA ILE A 4 -7.41 -11.63 1.81
C ILE A 4 -6.77 -10.79 0.70
N LYS A 5 -6.24 -11.46 -0.32
CA LYS A 5 -5.81 -10.86 -1.59
C LYS A 5 -6.77 -11.34 -2.65
N SER A 6 -7.69 -10.49 -3.09
CA SER A 6 -8.81 -10.93 -3.93
C SER A 6 -9.16 -9.89 -4.99
N ILE A 7 -10.26 -10.14 -5.70
CA ILE A 7 -10.77 -9.36 -6.84
C ILE A 7 -10.96 -7.88 -6.46
N SER A 8 -11.28 -7.60 -5.19
CA SER A 8 -11.45 -6.25 -4.65
C SER A 8 -10.39 -5.93 -3.58
N GLY A 9 -9.13 -5.98 -4.00
CA GLY A 9 -7.99 -5.48 -3.22
C GLY A 9 -7.53 -6.38 -2.07
N ILE A 10 -6.73 -5.78 -1.19
CA ILE A 10 -6.06 -6.43 -0.07
C ILE A 10 -6.75 -6.01 1.24
N ARG A 11 -7.20 -6.99 2.02
CA ARG A 11 -8.02 -6.77 3.23
C ARG A 11 -7.55 -7.66 4.35
N GLY A 12 -7.59 -7.17 5.59
CA GLY A 12 -7.23 -7.95 6.76
C GLY A 12 -7.45 -7.17 8.05
N THR A 13 -7.33 -7.85 9.18
CA THR A 13 -7.31 -7.17 10.49
C THR A 13 -5.99 -6.42 10.67
N ILE A 14 -6.02 -5.25 11.29
CA ILE A 14 -4.78 -4.49 11.57
C ILE A 14 -3.98 -5.17 12.67
N GLY A 15 -2.69 -5.41 12.43
CA GLY A 15 -1.78 -6.04 13.39
C GLY A 15 -1.74 -7.57 13.27
N GLY A 16 -1.31 -8.26 14.33
CA GLY A 16 -1.14 -9.73 14.31
C GLY A 16 0.10 -10.19 13.57
N LYS A 17 0.08 -11.44 13.09
CA LYS A 17 1.20 -12.03 12.33
C LYS A 17 1.20 -11.56 10.88
N THR A 18 2.38 -11.21 10.37
CA THR A 18 2.62 -10.84 8.97
C THR A 18 2.17 -11.94 8.02
N GLY A 19 1.55 -11.57 6.90
CA GLY A 19 1.05 -12.52 5.90
C GLY A 19 -0.29 -13.19 6.25
N ASP A 20 -0.61 -13.32 7.54
CA ASP A 20 -1.91 -13.80 8.02
C ASP A 20 -2.88 -12.66 8.28
N ASN A 21 -2.41 -11.43 8.49
CA ASN A 21 -3.24 -10.25 8.74
C ASN A 21 -2.68 -9.03 7.98
N LEU A 22 -3.33 -7.88 8.08
CA LEU A 22 -2.83 -6.63 7.48
C LEU A 22 -1.90 -5.93 8.48
N THR A 23 -0.63 -6.29 8.46
CA THR A 23 0.40 -5.64 9.29
C THR A 23 0.99 -4.40 8.61
N PRO A 24 1.70 -3.53 9.37
CA PRO A 24 2.44 -2.42 8.77
C PRO A 24 3.43 -2.86 7.69
N ILE A 25 4.11 -3.99 7.89
CA ILE A 25 5.08 -4.54 6.93
C ILE A 25 4.36 -5.01 5.66
N ASP A 26 3.19 -5.62 5.80
CA ASP A 26 2.37 -6.01 4.65
C ASP A 26 1.92 -4.79 3.85
N ALA A 27 1.47 -3.72 4.52
CA ALA A 27 1.09 -2.47 3.85
C ALA A 27 2.24 -1.86 3.05
N VAL A 28 3.45 -1.80 3.63
CA VAL A 28 4.66 -1.33 2.94
C VAL A 28 4.99 -2.25 1.76
N LYS A 29 4.96 -3.58 1.94
CA LYS A 29 5.25 -4.54 0.88
C LYS A 29 4.33 -4.38 -0.32
N PHE A 30 3.03 -4.23 -0.10
CA PHE A 30 2.07 -4.04 -1.19
C PHE A 30 2.16 -2.66 -1.83
N ALA A 31 2.41 -1.60 -1.05
CA ALA A 31 2.65 -0.26 -1.59
C ALA A 31 3.91 -0.24 -2.48
N ALA A 32 4.99 -0.89 -2.04
CA ALA A 32 6.22 -0.99 -2.81
C ALA A 32 6.03 -1.78 -4.11
N ALA A 33 5.31 -2.91 -4.03
CA ALA A 33 4.96 -3.69 -5.22
C ALA A 33 4.13 -2.89 -6.23
N TYR A 34 3.15 -2.12 -5.75
CA TYR A 34 2.38 -1.21 -6.60
C TYR A 34 3.25 -0.09 -7.19
N GLY A 35 4.15 0.50 -6.41
CA GLY A 35 5.08 1.54 -6.86
C GLY A 35 6.00 1.05 -7.98
N ALA A 36 6.63 -0.11 -7.80
CA ALA A 36 7.45 -0.73 -8.83
C ALA A 36 6.64 -1.06 -10.09
N PHE A 37 5.42 -1.58 -9.93
CA PHE A 37 4.52 -1.86 -11.05
C PHE A 37 4.15 -0.61 -11.84
N ILE A 38 3.78 0.49 -11.16
CA ILE A 38 3.34 1.71 -11.84
C ILE A 38 4.51 2.43 -12.53
N GLN A 39 5.73 2.36 -11.96
CA GLN A 39 6.96 2.84 -12.60
C GLN A 39 7.24 2.06 -13.89
N ALA A 40 7.24 0.73 -13.83
CA ALA A 40 7.47 -0.11 -15.01
C ALA A 40 6.43 0.15 -16.11
N ARG A 41 5.16 0.35 -15.73
CA ARG A 41 4.06 0.65 -16.67
C ARG A 41 4.16 2.05 -17.30
N ASN A 42 4.91 2.96 -16.69
CA ASN A 42 5.07 4.34 -17.15
C ASN A 42 6.55 4.71 -17.32
N ALA A 43 7.34 3.81 -17.92
CA ALA A 43 8.81 3.96 -18.02
C ALA A 43 9.26 5.30 -18.64
N ASP A 44 8.46 5.86 -19.57
CA ASP A 44 8.80 7.12 -20.25
C ASP A 44 8.38 8.38 -19.48
N LYS A 45 7.63 8.26 -18.37
CA LYS A 45 7.21 9.42 -17.57
C LYS A 45 8.29 9.83 -16.59
N LYS A 46 8.77 11.07 -16.75
CA LYS A 46 9.68 11.72 -15.80
C LYS A 46 9.10 11.92 -14.39
N LYS A 47 7.78 12.04 -14.25
CA LYS A 47 7.09 12.23 -12.97
C LYS A 47 5.79 11.43 -12.94
N ILE A 48 5.66 10.54 -11.97
CA ILE A 48 4.43 9.80 -11.69
C ILE A 48 3.73 10.52 -10.55
N LYS A 49 2.39 10.63 -10.62
CA LYS A 49 1.58 11.21 -9.55
C LYS A 49 0.57 10.15 -9.10
N VAL A 50 0.58 9.85 -7.81
CA VAL A 50 -0.37 8.93 -7.17
C VAL A 50 -1.20 9.71 -6.17
N VAL A 51 -2.52 9.53 -6.21
CA VAL A 51 -3.47 10.12 -5.25
C VAL A 51 -3.88 9.04 -4.27
N ILE A 52 -3.76 9.32 -2.97
CA ILE A 52 -4.10 8.37 -1.90
C ILE A 52 -5.32 8.88 -1.16
N GLY A 53 -6.35 8.03 -1.07
CA GLY A 53 -7.54 8.26 -0.25
C GLY A 53 -7.64 7.24 0.88
N ARG A 54 -8.39 7.59 1.94
CA ARG A 54 -8.70 6.68 3.05
C ARG A 54 -10.12 6.91 3.55
N ASP A 55 -10.68 5.91 4.24
CA ASP A 55 -11.94 6.04 4.96
C ASP A 55 -11.74 6.67 6.36
N ALA A 56 -12.82 6.72 7.14
CA ALA A 56 -12.85 7.30 8.48
C ALA A 56 -12.29 6.39 9.59
N ARG A 57 -11.80 5.18 9.29
CA ARG A 57 -11.27 4.28 10.32
C ARG A 57 -10.05 4.90 11.00
N ILE A 58 -9.93 4.71 12.32
CA ILE A 58 -8.84 5.23 13.14
C ILE A 58 -7.47 4.77 12.60
N SER A 59 -7.37 3.50 12.21
CA SER A 59 -6.15 2.93 11.60
C SER A 59 -5.83 3.50 10.22
N GLY A 60 -6.79 4.12 9.54
CA GLY A 60 -6.63 4.64 8.19
C GLY A 60 -5.53 5.71 8.07
N LYS A 61 -5.35 6.55 9.10
CA LYS A 61 -4.26 7.54 9.12
C LYS A 61 -2.89 6.86 9.04
N MET A 62 -2.68 5.83 9.85
CA MET A 62 -1.42 5.07 9.88
C MET A 62 -1.16 4.36 8.55
N ILE A 63 -2.16 3.63 8.02
CA ILE A 63 -2.03 2.92 6.75
C ILE A 63 -1.74 3.89 5.61
N SER A 64 -2.45 5.02 5.55
CA SER A 64 -2.22 6.04 4.53
C SER A 64 -0.80 6.60 4.60
N SER A 65 -0.26 6.85 5.80
CA SER A 65 1.12 7.32 5.97
C SER A 65 2.15 6.26 5.55
N LEU A 66 1.94 4.98 5.87
CA LEU A 66 2.83 3.90 5.43
C LEU A 66 2.86 3.80 3.90
N VAL A 67 1.69 3.82 3.25
CA VAL A 67 1.59 3.77 1.79
C VAL A 67 2.26 4.98 1.16
N ALA A 68 1.94 6.19 1.63
CA ALA A 68 2.49 7.43 1.10
C ALA A 68 4.01 7.47 1.20
N ASN A 69 4.56 7.21 2.38
CA ASN A 69 6.01 7.26 2.60
C ASN A 69 6.75 6.16 1.84
N THR A 70 6.12 4.99 1.63
CA THR A 70 6.70 3.94 0.79
C THR A 70 6.84 4.40 -0.66
N LEU A 71 5.80 5.03 -1.22
CA LEU A 71 5.83 5.55 -2.60
C LEU A 71 6.85 6.68 -2.75
N VAL A 72 6.91 7.60 -1.78
CA VAL A 72 7.94 8.65 -1.73
C VAL A 72 9.34 8.05 -1.70
N GLY A 73 9.55 6.98 -0.92
CA GLY A 73 10.83 6.25 -0.86
C GLY A 73 11.23 5.59 -2.19
N LEU A 74 10.27 5.32 -3.08
CA LEU A 74 10.51 4.85 -4.44
C LEU A 74 10.71 5.98 -5.46
N GLY A 75 10.65 7.24 -5.03
CA GLY A 75 10.75 8.41 -5.91
C GLY A 75 9.46 8.72 -6.69
N ILE A 76 8.31 8.29 -6.17
CA ILE A 76 6.97 8.57 -6.73
C ILE A 76 6.30 9.71 -5.97
#